data_AF-Q0E3R4-F1
#
_entry.id   AF-Q0E3R4-F1
#
_cell.length_a   1.000
_cell.length_b   1.000
_cell.length_c   1.000
_cell.angle_alpha   90.00
_cell.angle_beta   90.00
_cell.angle_gamma   90.00
#
_symmetry.space_group_name_H-M   'P 1'
#
loop_
_entity.id
_entity.type
_entity.pdbx_description
1 polymer ?
#
loop_
_entity_poly.entity_id
_entity_poly.type
_entity_poly.pdbx_seq_one_letter_code
_entity_poly.pdbx_strand_id
1 'polypeptide(L)'
;MAQQLRTPAAEEALLRGHAAGDKDDAVAGESKDAKRARAGLCGVLRERKVVELARAKRRLVEVPYTATLAHTANALLAARVSAVAVAAPPGHWIGAGGSMILESDPATGAVRKHYIGMVNMLDILAHIAEAGDDNDAAADAAPSEAVDLDRRMAVPVSSVIGHSLEGLTLWTLHPNTSVLDCMETFSKGVHRALVPLESAAENVVAAELVEAAPGYRMVTQMDVARFLRARAAELGDAILSRSVRGVGVGGAVLAVASGTKVIEAVRAMRAASLAAVPVVDAAPADDADARRILLQLQDGRGKRVVETFSATDLRDCPVAELQAWLGVAVAEFKKKVAMYRAGVLAADADEDEERRREMVTCSPESTLGEAIEKAVAHHVHRLWVVDEEGLLAGVVSLTDVLRVVREAAIGEDRELHDILS
;
A
#
# COMPACT_ATOMS: atom_id res chain seq x y z
N MET A 1 10.37 -24.42 4.19
CA MET A 1 9.21 -24.94 3.44
C MET A 1 8.52 -23.76 2.77
N ALA A 2 8.46 -23.74 1.44
CA ALA A 2 7.77 -22.69 0.70
C ALA A 2 6.27 -22.77 1.00
N GLN A 3 5.73 -21.81 1.75
CA GLN A 3 4.29 -21.57 1.73
C GLN A 3 3.93 -21.25 0.28
N GLN A 4 3.10 -22.07 -0.35
CA GLN A 4 2.62 -21.81 -1.70
C GLN A 4 2.01 -20.40 -1.74
N LEU A 5 2.67 -19.50 -2.47
CA LEU A 5 2.19 -18.15 -2.72
C LEU A 5 0.87 -18.29 -3.50
N ARG A 6 -0.26 -17.98 -2.86
CA ARG A 6 -1.54 -17.89 -3.59
C ARG A 6 -1.47 -16.66 -4.50
N THR A 7 -1.87 -16.85 -5.76
CA THR A 7 -1.86 -15.76 -6.75
C THR A 7 -2.98 -14.76 -6.44
N PRO A 8 -2.83 -13.48 -6.82
CA PRO A 8 -3.88 -12.47 -6.68
C PRO A 8 -5.23 -12.90 -7.30
N ALA A 9 -5.19 -13.66 -8.40
CA ALA A 9 -6.38 -14.22 -9.06
C ALA A 9 -7.16 -15.20 -8.16
N ALA A 10 -6.46 -16.01 -7.35
CA ALA A 10 -7.08 -16.92 -6.40
C ALA A 10 -7.72 -16.19 -5.20
N GLU A 11 -7.10 -15.09 -4.75
CA GLU A 11 -7.69 -14.21 -3.72
C GLU A 11 -8.99 -13.56 -4.23
N GLU A 12 -9.02 -13.14 -5.50
CA GLU A 12 -10.19 -12.49 -6.12
C GLU A 12 -11.34 -13.46 -6.39
N ALA A 13 -11.05 -14.69 -6.84
CA ALA A 13 -12.07 -15.72 -7.03
C ALA A 13 -12.81 -16.06 -5.72
N LEU A 14 -12.12 -16.00 -4.57
CA LEU A 14 -12.75 -16.20 -3.26
C LEU A 14 -13.70 -15.05 -2.89
N LEU A 15 -13.31 -13.80 -3.16
CA LEU A 15 -14.17 -12.63 -2.93
C LEU A 15 -15.46 -12.72 -3.75
N ARG A 16 -15.38 -13.21 -4.99
CA ARG A 16 -16.54 -13.46 -5.87
C ARG A 16 -17.37 -14.67 -5.41
N GLY A 17 -16.74 -15.75 -4.96
CA GLY A 17 -17.44 -16.97 -4.51
C GLY A 17 -18.34 -16.75 -3.29
N HIS A 18 -17.96 -15.83 -2.38
CA HIS A 18 -18.81 -15.43 -1.25
C HIS A 18 -20.02 -14.57 -1.65
N ALA A 19 -20.08 -14.06 -2.90
CA ALA A 19 -21.28 -13.39 -3.42
C ALA A 19 -22.35 -14.40 -3.87
N ALA A 20 -21.96 -15.63 -4.23
CA ALA A 20 -22.89 -16.66 -4.73
C ALA A 20 -23.48 -17.57 -3.62
N GLY A 21 -22.91 -17.53 -2.40
CA GLY A 21 -23.31 -18.39 -1.28
C GLY A 21 -24.42 -17.83 -0.38
N ASP A 22 -24.85 -16.59 -0.59
CA ASP A 22 -25.89 -15.91 0.21
C ASP A 22 -27.26 -16.13 -0.45
N LYS A 23 -27.83 -17.32 -0.27
CA LYS A 23 -29.26 -17.58 -0.56
C LYS A 23 -30.00 -17.86 0.74
N ASP A 24 -30.80 -16.87 1.14
CA ASP A 24 -32.01 -16.93 1.95
C ASP A 24 -31.95 -17.68 3.30
N ASP A 25 -31.55 -16.97 4.36
CA ASP A 25 -32.11 -17.17 5.69
C ASP A 25 -33.07 -16.01 6.00
N ALA A 26 -34.31 -16.14 5.53
CA ALA A 26 -35.36 -15.16 5.75
C ALA A 26 -35.88 -15.22 7.20
N VAL A 27 -35.50 -14.24 8.03
CA VAL A 27 -36.18 -13.97 9.30
C VAL A 27 -37.51 -13.28 9.01
N ALA A 28 -38.61 -13.93 9.38
CA ALA A 28 -39.96 -13.41 9.17
C ALA A 28 -40.24 -12.23 10.12
N GLY A 29 -40.38 -11.01 9.57
CA GLY A 29 -40.84 -9.84 10.34
C GLY A 29 -40.36 -8.46 9.87
N GLU A 30 -39.48 -8.35 8.88
CA GLU A 30 -38.90 -7.05 8.51
C GLU A 30 -39.79 -6.19 7.58
N SER A 31 -39.91 -4.90 7.92
CA SER A 31 -40.57 -3.85 7.11
C SER A 31 -39.92 -3.72 5.72
N LYS A 32 -40.73 -3.39 4.70
CA LYS A 32 -40.25 -3.11 3.33
C LYS A 32 -39.17 -2.01 3.30
N ASP A 33 -39.20 -1.09 4.24
CA ASP A 33 -38.24 0.02 4.33
C ASP A 33 -36.89 -0.43 4.91
N ALA A 34 -36.89 -1.38 5.87
CA ALA A 34 -35.68 -2.03 6.37
C ALA A 34 -35.01 -2.90 5.28
N LYS A 35 -35.82 -3.53 4.42
CA LYS A 35 -35.35 -4.29 3.25
C LYS A 35 -34.68 -3.39 2.20
N ARG A 36 -35.10 -2.13 2.11
CA ARG A 36 -34.54 -1.11 1.20
C ARG A 36 -33.23 -0.52 1.76
N ALA A 37 -33.15 -0.28 3.07
CA ALA A 37 -31.91 0.12 3.76
C ALA A 37 -30.81 -0.95 3.65
N ARG A 38 -31.19 -2.24 3.59
CA ARG A 38 -30.30 -3.38 3.30
C ARG A 38 -29.86 -3.51 1.83
N ALA A 39 -30.58 -2.90 0.90
CA ALA A 39 -30.35 -3.07 -0.54
C ALA A 39 -29.43 -2.01 -1.17
N GLY A 40 -29.02 -0.99 -0.42
CA GLY A 40 -28.13 0.08 -0.89
C GLY A 40 -26.66 -0.15 -0.52
N LEU A 41 -25.78 0.71 -1.04
CA LEU A 41 -24.33 0.66 -0.78
C LEU A 41 -24.01 0.56 0.72
N CYS A 42 -24.71 1.36 1.53
CA CYS A 42 -24.50 1.40 2.97
C CYS A 42 -24.79 0.06 3.66
N GLY A 43 -25.87 -0.63 3.25
CA GLY A 43 -26.24 -1.94 3.76
C GLY A 43 -25.13 -2.97 3.49
N VAL A 44 -24.71 -3.08 2.23
CA VAL A 44 -23.65 -4.00 1.81
C VAL A 44 -22.36 -3.76 2.59
N LEU A 45 -21.93 -2.50 2.75
CA LEU A 45 -20.69 -2.18 3.46
C LEU A 45 -20.78 -2.39 4.98
N ARG A 46 -21.96 -2.26 5.60
CA ARG A 46 -22.16 -2.50 7.05
C ARG A 46 -22.25 -3.97 7.41
N GLU A 47 -22.89 -4.76 6.56
CA GLU A 47 -23.09 -6.19 6.79
C GLU A 47 -21.80 -6.97 6.65
N ARG A 48 -21.00 -6.62 5.64
CA ARG A 48 -19.75 -7.30 5.32
C ARG A 48 -18.68 -6.99 6.34
N LYS A 49 -17.89 -8.01 6.70
CA LYS A 49 -16.90 -7.95 7.78
C LYS A 49 -15.48 -7.98 7.26
N VAL A 50 -14.58 -7.30 7.98
CA VAL A 50 -13.14 -7.24 7.65
C VAL A 50 -12.51 -8.64 7.55
N VAL A 51 -13.01 -9.62 8.31
CA VAL A 51 -12.56 -11.01 8.20
C VAL A 51 -12.73 -11.59 6.79
N GLU A 52 -13.73 -11.16 6.02
CA GLU A 52 -13.92 -11.60 4.63
C GLU A 52 -12.76 -11.12 3.73
N LEU A 53 -12.23 -9.93 3.99
CA LEU A 53 -11.05 -9.39 3.29
C LEU A 53 -9.75 -10.06 3.75
N ALA A 54 -9.69 -10.44 5.03
CA ALA A 54 -8.48 -10.96 5.66
C ALA A 54 -8.25 -12.46 5.42
N ARG A 55 -9.31 -13.28 5.31
CA ARG A 55 -9.22 -14.76 5.26
C ARG A 55 -8.40 -15.28 4.08
N ALA A 56 -8.53 -14.66 2.91
CA ALA A 56 -7.81 -15.09 1.71
C ALA A 56 -6.31 -14.72 1.74
N LYS A 57 -5.91 -13.82 2.65
CA LYS A 57 -4.56 -13.28 2.72
C LYS A 57 -3.62 -14.28 3.37
N ARG A 58 -2.37 -14.31 2.90
CA ARG A 58 -1.27 -15.02 3.54
C ARG A 58 -1.02 -14.51 4.97
N ARG A 59 -0.35 -15.34 5.78
CA ARG A 59 0.13 -14.94 7.11
C ARG A 59 1.02 -13.69 7.02
N LEU A 60 0.95 -12.85 8.05
CA LEU A 60 1.80 -11.68 8.19
C LEU A 60 3.28 -12.06 8.02
N VAL A 61 3.99 -11.29 7.18
CA VAL A 61 5.44 -11.41 7.04
C VAL A 61 6.08 -10.51 8.09
N GLU A 62 6.92 -11.09 8.92
CA GLU A 62 7.57 -10.42 10.04
C GLU A 62 9.07 -10.69 10.06
N VAL A 63 9.81 -9.76 10.64
CA VAL A 63 11.25 -9.88 10.92
C VAL A 63 11.51 -9.54 12.40
N PRO A 64 12.53 -10.14 13.04
CA PRO A 64 12.91 -9.73 14.39
C PRO A 64 13.46 -8.30 14.37
N TYR A 65 13.28 -7.55 15.46
CA TYR A 65 13.76 -6.17 15.61
C TYR A 65 15.27 -6.00 15.42
N THR A 66 16.04 -7.07 15.62
CA THR A 66 17.49 -7.13 15.41
C THR A 66 17.89 -7.51 13.98
N ALA A 67 16.94 -7.83 13.09
CA ALA A 67 17.24 -8.10 11.70
C ALA A 67 17.94 -6.90 11.06
N THR A 68 18.92 -7.15 10.21
CA THR A 68 19.58 -6.08 9.47
C THR A 68 18.66 -5.51 8.39
N LEU A 69 18.91 -4.29 7.92
CA LEU A 69 18.18 -3.74 6.78
C LEU A 69 18.35 -4.59 5.51
N ALA A 70 19.53 -5.18 5.28
CA ALA A 70 19.74 -6.15 4.19
C ALA A 70 18.82 -7.36 4.31
N HIS A 71 18.72 -7.97 5.48
CA HIS A 71 17.80 -9.09 5.71
C HIS A 71 16.34 -8.67 5.48
N THR A 72 15.98 -7.49 5.97
CA THR A 72 14.62 -6.93 5.84
C THR A 72 14.27 -6.64 4.37
N ALA A 73 15.17 -6.02 3.61
CA ALA A 73 15.00 -5.78 2.17
C ALA A 73 14.86 -7.09 1.37
N ASN A 74 15.67 -8.09 1.70
CA ASN A 74 15.52 -9.42 1.09
C ASN A 74 14.18 -10.09 1.46
N ALA A 75 13.69 -9.94 2.69
CA ALA A 75 12.38 -10.44 3.09
C ALA A 75 11.23 -9.74 2.32
N LEU A 76 11.33 -8.41 2.13
CA LEU A 76 10.39 -7.62 1.32
C LEU A 76 10.33 -8.13 -0.13
N LEU A 77 11.49 -8.32 -0.75
CA LEU A 77 11.64 -8.80 -2.12
C LEU A 77 11.15 -10.25 -2.27
N ALA A 78 11.66 -11.17 -1.44
CA ALA A 78 11.37 -12.60 -1.56
C ALA A 78 9.89 -12.93 -1.31
N ALA A 79 9.28 -12.29 -0.31
CA ALA A 79 7.86 -12.49 -0.01
C ALA A 79 6.92 -11.62 -0.87
N ARG A 80 7.47 -10.72 -1.71
CA ARG A 80 6.75 -9.76 -2.56
C ARG A 80 5.74 -8.93 -1.77
N VAL A 81 6.18 -8.35 -0.66
CA VAL A 81 5.32 -7.58 0.25
C VAL A 81 5.75 -6.12 0.28
N SER A 82 4.79 -5.19 0.42
CA SER A 82 5.10 -3.75 0.45
C SER A 82 5.66 -3.27 1.79
N ALA A 83 5.44 -4.02 2.88
CA ALA A 83 6.10 -3.79 4.17
C ALA A 83 6.11 -5.07 5.00
N VAL A 84 7.04 -5.16 5.95
CA VAL A 84 7.14 -6.24 6.93
C VAL A 84 6.88 -5.71 8.34
N ALA A 85 6.28 -6.56 9.18
CA ALA A 85 6.11 -6.25 10.59
C ALA A 85 7.41 -6.50 11.36
N VAL A 86 7.70 -5.64 12.33
CA VAL A 86 8.87 -5.78 13.20
C VAL A 86 8.42 -6.34 14.54
N ALA A 87 8.93 -7.52 14.90
CA ALA A 87 8.60 -8.20 16.14
C ALA A 87 9.74 -8.08 17.17
N ALA A 88 9.39 -7.80 18.41
CA ALA A 88 10.33 -7.70 19.53
C ALA A 88 9.81 -8.43 20.77
N PRO A 89 10.68 -8.74 21.75
CA PRO A 89 10.26 -9.20 23.06
C PRO A 89 9.33 -8.18 23.74
N PRO A 90 8.31 -8.62 24.49
CA PRO A 90 7.40 -7.73 25.20
C PRO A 90 8.10 -6.94 26.31
N GLY A 91 7.48 -5.82 26.73
CA GLY A 91 7.86 -5.07 27.92
C GLY A 91 8.97 -4.02 27.75
N HIS A 92 9.61 -3.95 26.58
CA HIS A 92 10.72 -3.03 26.32
C HIS A 92 10.39 -1.93 25.30
N TRP A 93 9.21 -1.99 24.69
CA TRP A 93 8.83 -1.16 23.55
C TRP A 93 7.43 -0.58 23.74
N ILE A 94 7.23 0.65 23.28
CA ILE A 94 5.93 1.36 23.31
C ILE A 94 5.09 1.03 22.07
N GLY A 95 5.73 0.48 21.02
CA GLY A 95 5.11 0.20 19.72
C GLY A 95 4.83 1.47 18.91
N ALA A 96 4.85 1.35 17.58
CA ALA A 96 4.56 2.45 16.67
C ALA A 96 3.16 3.00 16.93
N GLY A 97 3.06 4.32 17.13
CA GLY A 97 1.81 5.00 17.48
C GLY A 97 1.26 4.63 18.88
N GLY A 98 2.08 4.06 19.77
CA GLY A 98 1.63 3.58 21.08
C GLY A 98 0.86 2.26 21.04
N SER A 99 1.03 1.49 19.96
CA SER A 99 0.29 0.25 19.73
C SER A 99 0.78 -0.90 20.61
N MET A 100 -0.17 -1.58 21.27
CA MET A 100 0.08 -2.76 22.11
C MET A 100 -0.41 -4.03 21.41
N ILE A 101 0.24 -4.36 20.29
CA ILE A 101 -0.14 -5.51 19.46
C ILE A 101 0.71 -6.69 19.86
N LEU A 102 0.14 -7.51 20.72
CA LEU A 102 0.80 -8.66 21.33
C LEU A 102 0.30 -9.95 20.68
N GLU A 103 1.20 -10.92 20.57
CA GLU A 103 0.83 -12.31 20.29
C GLU A 103 1.23 -13.14 21.50
N SER A 104 0.23 -13.85 22.03
CA SER A 104 0.35 -14.70 23.20
C SER A 104 0.36 -16.16 22.81
N ASP A 105 1.01 -16.96 23.63
CA ASP A 105 0.86 -18.40 23.69
C ASP A 105 -0.61 -18.78 23.96
N PRO A 106 -1.24 -19.62 23.12
CA PRO A 106 -2.63 -20.03 23.33
C PRO A 106 -2.83 -20.92 24.56
N ALA A 107 -1.83 -21.75 24.90
CA ALA A 107 -1.90 -22.71 25.99
C ALA A 107 -1.59 -22.06 27.34
N THR A 108 -0.62 -21.16 27.38
CA THR A 108 -0.17 -20.53 28.64
C THR A 108 -0.73 -19.11 28.84
N GLY A 109 -1.24 -18.48 27.78
CA GLY A 109 -1.63 -17.07 27.78
C GLY A 109 -0.43 -16.10 27.86
N ALA A 110 0.80 -16.62 27.94
CA ALA A 110 2.00 -15.82 28.10
C ALA A 110 2.28 -15.03 26.82
N VAL A 111 2.56 -13.73 26.95
CA VAL A 111 2.92 -12.88 25.82
C VAL A 111 4.28 -13.32 25.28
N ARG A 112 4.34 -13.68 24.00
CA ARG A 112 5.56 -14.16 23.35
C ARG A 112 6.27 -13.06 22.58
N LYS A 113 5.50 -12.20 21.92
CA LYS A 113 6.03 -11.16 21.05
C LYS A 113 5.14 -9.93 21.00
N HIS A 114 5.76 -8.78 20.79
CA HIS A 114 5.15 -7.48 20.54
C HIS A 114 5.51 -7.03 19.14
N TYR A 115 4.52 -6.70 18.32
CA TYR A 115 4.74 -6.02 17.05
C TYR A 115 4.95 -4.53 17.30
N ILE A 116 6.19 -4.07 17.11
CA ILE A 116 6.62 -2.72 17.50
C ILE A 116 6.52 -1.71 16.36
N GLY A 117 6.27 -2.15 15.12
CA GLY A 117 6.14 -1.27 13.97
C GLY A 117 6.16 -2.02 12.65
N MET A 118 6.17 -1.25 11.56
CA MET A 118 6.23 -1.73 10.19
C MET A 118 7.35 -1.01 9.44
N VAL A 119 8.00 -1.72 8.52
CA VAL A 119 9.07 -1.17 7.68
C VAL A 119 8.84 -1.55 6.23
N ASN A 120 8.88 -0.55 5.35
CA ASN A 120 8.83 -0.69 3.89
C ASN A 120 10.19 -0.35 3.25
N MET A 121 10.30 -0.51 1.93
CA MET A 121 11.57 -0.23 1.24
C MET A 121 11.92 1.28 1.25
N LEU A 122 10.93 2.17 1.34
CA LEU A 122 11.17 3.61 1.42
C LEU A 122 11.81 3.99 2.75
N ASP A 123 11.44 3.36 3.88
CA ASP A 123 12.09 3.55 5.19
C ASP A 123 13.60 3.21 5.11
N ILE A 124 13.92 2.07 4.51
CA ILE A 124 15.29 1.57 4.35
C ILE A 124 16.10 2.53 3.47
N LEU A 125 15.55 2.94 2.32
CA LEU A 125 16.28 3.79 1.38
C LEU A 125 16.37 5.24 1.84
N ALA A 126 15.36 5.73 2.56
CA ALA A 126 15.43 7.00 3.27
C ALA A 126 16.62 7.02 4.23
N HIS A 127 16.77 5.99 5.06
CA HIS A 127 17.91 5.86 5.98
C HIS A 127 19.25 5.84 5.23
N ILE A 128 19.36 5.08 4.14
CA ILE A 128 20.56 5.06 3.30
C ILE A 128 20.86 6.45 2.75
N ALA A 129 19.84 7.22 2.35
CA ALA A 129 20.00 8.52 1.73
C ALA A 129 20.41 9.64 2.70
N GLU A 130 20.03 9.55 3.98
CA GLU A 130 20.35 10.54 5.03
C GLU A 130 21.81 10.46 5.48
N ALA A 131 22.35 9.26 5.69
CA ALA A 131 23.72 9.10 6.16
C ALA A 131 24.78 9.61 5.14
N GLY A 132 24.37 9.98 3.93
CA GLY A 132 25.24 10.59 2.91
C GLY A 132 25.64 12.03 3.24
N ASP A 133 24.80 12.77 3.98
CA ASP A 133 25.02 14.20 4.23
C ASP A 133 25.95 14.45 5.45
N ASP A 134 26.08 13.48 6.37
CA ASP A 134 26.98 13.60 7.54
C ASP A 134 28.47 13.56 7.16
N ASN A 135 28.82 13.02 5.97
CA ASN A 135 30.20 12.98 5.48
C ASN A 135 30.63 14.27 4.74
N ASP A 136 29.70 15.13 4.33
CA ASP A 136 30.04 16.40 3.64
C ASP A 136 30.55 17.49 4.61
N ALA A 137 30.50 17.25 5.93
CA ALA A 137 31.10 18.11 6.94
C ALA A 137 32.62 17.87 7.16
N ALA A 138 33.21 16.84 6.53
CA ALA A 138 34.64 16.54 6.58
C ALA A 138 35.32 16.92 5.26
N ALA A 139 35.56 18.21 5.05
CA ALA A 139 36.06 18.81 3.81
C ALA A 139 37.48 18.41 3.36
N ASP A 140 38.13 17.40 3.97
CA ASP A 140 39.53 17.03 3.71
C ASP A 140 39.77 15.52 3.44
N ALA A 141 38.73 14.71 3.20
CA ALA A 141 38.90 13.32 2.78
C ALA A 141 39.00 13.18 1.25
N ALA A 142 40.01 12.46 0.76
CA ALA A 142 40.17 12.13 -0.65
C ALA A 142 38.90 11.45 -1.22
N PRO A 143 38.62 11.55 -2.54
CA PRO A 143 37.46 10.94 -3.16
C PRO A 143 37.68 9.43 -3.32
N SER A 144 37.63 8.72 -2.20
CA SER A 144 37.46 7.27 -2.17
C SER A 144 36.64 6.92 -0.94
N GLU A 145 35.36 6.65 -1.16
CA GLU A 145 34.67 5.49 -0.62
C GLU A 145 33.24 5.57 -1.12
N ALA A 146 32.87 4.65 -2.00
CA ALA A 146 31.48 4.38 -2.29
C ALA A 146 30.75 4.30 -0.94
N VAL A 147 29.62 5.01 -0.80
CA VAL A 147 28.68 4.89 0.33
C VAL A 147 28.83 3.49 0.94
N ASP A 148 29.27 3.38 2.20
CA ASP A 148 29.42 2.07 2.87
C ASP A 148 28.01 1.50 3.09
N LEU A 149 27.41 1.07 1.99
CA LEU A 149 26.05 0.57 1.89
C LEU A 149 25.96 -0.70 2.71
N ASP A 150 27.02 -1.52 2.74
CA ASP A 150 27.12 -2.70 3.57
C ASP A 150 26.96 -2.34 5.05
N ARG A 151 27.68 -1.33 5.55
CA ARG A 151 27.51 -0.85 6.92
C ARG A 151 26.15 -0.21 7.18
N ARG A 152 25.62 0.58 6.25
CA ARG A 152 24.26 1.16 6.37
C ARG A 152 23.19 0.09 6.35
N MET A 153 23.41 -1.00 5.62
CA MET A 153 22.48 -2.11 5.52
C MET A 153 22.61 -3.11 6.67
N ALA A 154 23.68 -3.04 7.45
CA ALA A 154 23.93 -3.89 8.62
C ALA A 154 23.22 -3.41 9.90
N VAL A 155 22.69 -2.18 9.93
CA VAL A 155 21.99 -1.65 11.12
C VAL A 155 20.67 -2.39 11.37
N PRO A 156 20.21 -2.48 12.64
CA PRO A 156 18.97 -3.17 12.97
C PRO A 156 17.73 -2.43 12.43
N VAL A 157 16.75 -3.19 11.94
CA VAL A 157 15.50 -2.67 11.38
C VAL A 157 14.70 -1.81 12.35
N SER A 158 14.86 -2.03 13.67
CA SER A 158 14.23 -1.19 14.68
C SER A 158 14.66 0.28 14.61
N SER A 159 15.82 0.61 14.04
CA SER A 159 16.31 1.99 13.95
C SER A 159 15.63 2.82 12.86
N VAL A 160 14.91 2.18 11.93
CA VAL A 160 14.26 2.87 10.79
C VAL A 160 12.74 2.89 10.87
N ILE A 161 12.15 2.34 11.93
CA ILE A 161 10.70 2.40 12.16
C ILE A 161 10.28 3.86 12.25
N GLY A 162 9.33 4.27 11.39
CA GLY A 162 8.83 5.65 11.36
C GLY A 162 9.63 6.63 10.50
N HIS A 163 10.64 6.16 9.74
CA HIS A 163 11.33 7.02 8.75
C HIS A 163 10.40 7.49 7.62
N SER A 164 9.33 6.75 7.36
CA SER A 164 8.17 7.15 6.57
C SER A 164 6.93 7.31 7.45
N LEU A 165 6.00 8.17 7.01
CA LEU A 165 4.72 8.41 7.69
C LEU A 165 3.94 7.11 7.93
N GLU A 166 4.03 6.15 7.01
CA GLU A 166 3.39 4.84 7.12
C GLU A 166 3.98 3.98 8.24
N GLY A 167 5.28 4.10 8.51
CA GLY A 167 5.97 3.36 9.58
C GLY A 167 5.68 3.90 10.99
N LEU A 168 5.06 5.08 11.13
CA LEU A 168 4.81 5.72 12.43
C LEU A 168 3.67 5.09 13.22
N THR A 169 2.76 4.38 12.56
CA THR A 169 1.58 3.83 13.23
C THR A 169 1.33 2.38 12.81
N LEU A 170 0.87 1.58 13.77
CA LEU A 170 0.43 0.22 13.50
C LEU A 170 -1.03 0.07 13.91
N TRP A 171 -1.90 -0.11 12.92
CA TRP A 171 -3.34 -0.20 13.12
C TRP A 171 -3.78 -1.65 13.25
N THR A 172 -4.76 -1.89 14.12
CA THR A 172 -5.48 -3.16 14.19
C THR A 172 -6.96 -2.96 13.93
N LEU A 173 -7.60 -3.95 13.33
CA LEU A 173 -9.04 -4.03 13.18
C LEU A 173 -9.53 -5.35 13.73
N HIS A 174 -10.66 -5.32 14.43
CA HIS A 174 -11.29 -6.54 14.90
C HIS A 174 -11.86 -7.31 13.68
N PRO A 175 -11.81 -8.66 13.64
CA PRO A 175 -12.33 -9.43 12.50
C PRO A 175 -13.80 -9.12 12.14
N ASN A 176 -14.60 -8.80 13.15
CA ASN A 176 -16.02 -8.46 13.01
C ASN A 176 -16.30 -6.96 12.79
N THR A 177 -15.27 -6.12 12.64
CA THR A 177 -15.45 -4.73 12.19
C THR A 177 -16.10 -4.75 10.81
N SER A 178 -17.06 -3.86 10.56
CA SER A 178 -17.70 -3.76 9.24
C SER A 178 -16.71 -3.22 8.20
N VAL A 179 -16.94 -3.51 6.92
CA VAL A 179 -16.15 -2.91 5.83
C VAL A 179 -16.32 -1.38 5.83
N LEU A 180 -17.52 -0.87 6.12
CA LEU A 180 -17.78 0.57 6.23
C LEU A 180 -16.95 1.25 7.33
N ASP A 181 -16.82 0.62 8.51
CA ASP A 181 -16.01 1.15 9.60
C ASP A 181 -14.52 1.02 9.31
N CYS A 182 -14.09 -0.06 8.65
CA CYS A 182 -12.73 -0.20 8.15
C CYS A 182 -12.36 0.92 7.17
N MET A 183 -13.31 1.33 6.31
CA MET A 183 -13.12 2.44 5.39
C MET A 183 -12.88 3.78 6.10
N GLU A 184 -13.40 4.01 7.31
CA GLU A 184 -13.12 5.24 8.08
C GLU A 184 -11.62 5.41 8.36
N THR A 185 -10.98 4.32 8.81
CA THR A 185 -9.55 4.28 9.08
C THR A 185 -8.76 4.54 7.79
N PHE A 186 -9.13 3.85 6.71
CA PHE A 186 -8.43 3.94 5.44
C PHE A 186 -8.65 5.25 4.67
N SER A 187 -9.82 5.90 4.81
CA SER A 187 -10.09 7.21 4.22
C SER A 187 -9.32 8.36 4.88
N LYS A 188 -8.69 8.10 6.04
CA LYS A 188 -7.86 9.06 6.78
C LYS A 188 -6.36 8.89 6.54
N GLY A 189 -5.97 8.12 5.52
CA GLY A 189 -4.58 7.94 5.13
C GLY A 189 -3.87 6.77 5.79
N VAL A 190 -4.58 5.92 6.54
CA VAL A 190 -4.04 4.62 6.94
C VAL A 190 -4.03 3.70 5.72
N HIS A 191 -2.88 3.11 5.41
CA HIS A 191 -2.74 2.27 4.20
C HIS A 191 -2.92 0.78 4.49
N ARG A 192 -2.72 0.37 5.75
CA ARG A 192 -2.73 -1.03 6.19
C ARG A 192 -3.18 -1.17 7.64
N ALA A 193 -3.84 -2.28 7.94
CA ALA A 193 -4.22 -2.67 9.29
C ALA A 193 -4.03 -4.18 9.49
N LEU A 194 -3.64 -4.57 10.70
CA LEU A 194 -3.52 -5.95 11.12
C LEU A 194 -4.87 -6.48 11.62
N VAL A 195 -5.24 -7.66 11.17
CA VAL A 195 -6.48 -8.35 11.57
C VAL A 195 -6.08 -9.67 12.22
N PRO A 196 -6.36 -9.89 13.51
CA PRO A 196 -6.04 -11.15 14.17
C PRO A 196 -7.01 -12.23 13.66
N LEU A 197 -6.51 -13.29 13.03
CA LEU A 197 -7.32 -14.44 12.68
C LEU A 197 -6.83 -15.65 13.46
N GLU A 198 -7.74 -16.42 14.05
CA GLU A 198 -7.40 -17.72 14.62
C GLU A 198 -6.73 -18.57 13.53
N SER A 199 -5.56 -19.13 13.85
CA SER A 199 -4.95 -20.11 12.96
C SER A 199 -5.83 -21.36 12.97
N ALA A 200 -6.74 -21.48 12.00
CA ALA A 200 -7.24 -22.79 11.64
C ALA A 200 -6.01 -23.64 11.34
N ALA A 201 -5.85 -24.76 12.05
CA ALA A 201 -4.82 -25.73 11.72
C ALA A 201 -5.05 -26.15 10.26
N GLU A 202 -4.38 -25.48 9.32
CA GLU A 202 -4.27 -26.00 7.97
C GLU A 202 -3.65 -27.38 8.14
N ASN A 203 -4.38 -28.42 7.73
CA ASN A 203 -4.07 -29.84 7.90
C ASN A 203 -2.68 -30.20 7.36
N VAL A 204 -1.63 -29.83 8.09
CA VAL A 204 -0.30 -30.37 7.95
C VAL A 204 -0.26 -31.51 8.95
N VAL A 205 -0.36 -32.73 8.43
CA VAL A 205 -0.08 -33.95 9.17
C VAL A 205 1.43 -34.00 9.41
N ALA A 206 1.91 -33.18 10.34
CA ALA A 206 3.22 -33.27 10.93
C ALA A 206 3.01 -33.21 12.44
N ALA A 207 3.40 -34.28 13.11
CA ALA A 207 3.25 -34.48 14.54
C ALA A 207 4.20 -33.56 15.33
N GLU A 208 3.92 -32.27 15.35
CA GLU A 208 4.42 -31.31 16.34
C GLU A 208 3.30 -30.32 16.63
N LEU A 209 3.11 -29.95 17.90
CA LEU A 209 2.03 -29.08 18.37
C LEU A 209 1.96 -27.78 17.54
N VAL A 210 1.06 -27.72 16.56
CA VAL A 210 0.73 -26.48 15.84
C VAL A 210 -0.15 -25.66 16.77
N GLU A 211 0.49 -24.75 17.51
CA GLU A 211 -0.17 -23.89 18.48
C GLU A 211 -1.14 -22.91 17.80
N ALA A 212 -2.39 -22.92 18.27
CA ALA A 212 -3.50 -22.11 17.80
C ALA A 212 -3.38 -20.62 18.24
N ALA A 213 -2.27 -19.95 17.93
CA ALA A 213 -2.15 -18.51 18.12
C ALA A 213 -2.86 -17.79 16.98
N PRO A 214 -3.58 -16.67 17.24
CA PRO A 214 -4.14 -15.88 16.17
C PRO A 214 -2.98 -15.35 15.32
N GLY A 215 -2.88 -15.83 14.08
CA GLY A 215 -1.96 -15.28 13.11
C GLY A 215 -2.56 -13.99 12.56
N TYR A 216 -1.83 -12.89 12.62
CA TYR A 216 -2.27 -11.66 11.98
C TYR A 216 -2.28 -11.79 10.45
N ARG A 217 -3.25 -11.12 9.83
CA ARG A 217 -3.33 -10.87 8.39
C ARG A 217 -3.29 -9.38 8.15
N MET A 218 -2.66 -8.97 7.05
CA MET A 218 -2.58 -7.56 6.69
C MET A 218 -3.68 -7.23 5.69
N VAL A 219 -4.62 -6.37 6.08
CA VAL A 219 -5.62 -5.78 5.18
C VAL A 219 -5.15 -4.38 4.77
N THR A 220 -5.36 -4.02 3.52
CA THR A 220 -4.91 -2.76 2.91
C THR A 220 -6.04 -2.05 2.19
N GLN A 221 -5.84 -0.78 1.84
CA GLN A 221 -6.75 -0.02 0.98
C GLN A 221 -7.04 -0.74 -0.35
N MET A 222 -6.04 -1.41 -0.93
CA MET A 222 -6.19 -2.18 -2.17
C MET A 222 -7.11 -3.39 -2.00
N ASP A 223 -7.17 -3.98 -0.80
CA ASP A 223 -8.08 -5.09 -0.53
C ASP A 223 -9.54 -4.60 -0.48
N VAL A 224 -9.77 -3.40 0.07
CA VAL A 224 -11.10 -2.75 0.01
C VAL A 224 -11.45 -2.35 -1.42
N ALA A 225 -10.50 -1.81 -2.20
CA ALA A 225 -10.73 -1.49 -3.61
C ALA A 225 -11.09 -2.74 -4.44
N ARG A 226 -10.41 -3.87 -4.22
CA ARG A 226 -10.77 -5.16 -4.83
C ARG A 226 -12.17 -5.62 -4.45
N PHE A 227 -12.53 -5.49 -3.17
CA PHE A 227 -13.86 -5.81 -2.70
C PHE A 227 -14.93 -4.94 -3.37
N LEU A 228 -14.68 -3.63 -3.49
CA LEU A 228 -15.58 -2.71 -4.17
C LEU A 228 -15.73 -3.07 -5.65
N ARG A 229 -14.62 -3.36 -6.34
CA ARG A 229 -14.63 -3.82 -7.74
C ARG A 229 -15.46 -5.10 -7.90
N ALA A 230 -15.20 -6.10 -7.07
CA ALA A 230 -15.85 -7.41 -7.16
C ALA A 230 -17.37 -7.34 -6.93
N ARG A 231 -17.84 -6.31 -6.22
CA ARG A 231 -19.26 -6.09 -5.91
C ARG A 231 -19.85 -4.87 -6.60
N ALA A 232 -19.22 -4.34 -7.65
CA ALA A 232 -19.69 -3.12 -8.34
C ALA A 232 -21.19 -3.15 -8.69
N ALA A 233 -21.70 -4.31 -9.11
CA ALA A 233 -23.13 -4.50 -9.42
C ALA A 233 -24.08 -4.39 -8.21
N GLU A 234 -23.61 -4.70 -6.99
CA GLU A 234 -24.38 -4.61 -5.74
C GLU A 234 -24.31 -3.22 -5.11
N LEU A 235 -23.27 -2.44 -5.43
CA LEU A 235 -22.96 -1.16 -4.80
C LEU A 235 -23.78 0.02 -5.38
N GLY A 236 -24.52 -0.21 -6.47
CA GLY A 236 -25.36 0.78 -7.14
C GLY A 236 -24.58 1.76 -8.03
N ASP A 237 -25.13 2.07 -9.21
CA ASP A 237 -24.47 2.91 -10.22
C ASP A 237 -24.24 4.36 -9.76
N ALA A 238 -25.06 4.89 -8.84
CA ALA A 238 -25.06 6.31 -8.49
C ALA A 238 -23.72 6.82 -7.94
N ILE A 239 -22.98 5.99 -7.20
CA ILE A 239 -21.72 6.39 -6.57
C ILE A 239 -20.53 6.07 -7.46
N LEU A 240 -20.52 4.88 -8.06
CA LEU A 240 -19.45 4.48 -8.98
C LEU A 240 -19.44 5.31 -10.28
N SER A 241 -20.57 5.89 -10.69
CA SER A 241 -20.67 6.78 -11.84
C SER A 241 -20.22 8.23 -11.57
N ARG A 242 -19.98 8.63 -10.31
CA ARG A 242 -19.45 9.97 -10.02
C ARG A 242 -18.09 10.17 -10.69
N SER A 243 -17.86 11.37 -11.21
CA SER A 243 -16.58 11.69 -11.86
C SER A 243 -15.46 11.93 -10.84
N VAL A 244 -14.22 11.65 -11.25
CA VAL A 244 -13.01 11.93 -10.47
C VAL A 244 -12.91 13.42 -10.11
N ARG A 245 -13.38 14.32 -10.98
CA ARG A 245 -13.45 15.77 -10.68
C ARG A 245 -14.22 16.04 -9.38
N GLY A 246 -15.32 15.33 -9.14
CA GLY A 246 -16.17 15.48 -7.96
C GLY A 246 -15.57 14.91 -6.66
N VAL A 247 -14.40 14.26 -6.72
CA VAL A 247 -13.68 13.67 -5.58
C VAL A 247 -12.71 14.67 -4.93
N GLY A 248 -12.36 15.73 -5.67
CA GLY A 248 -11.28 16.63 -5.33
C GLY A 248 -9.97 16.13 -5.92
N VAL A 249 -9.64 16.63 -7.10
CA VAL A 249 -8.33 16.39 -7.73
C VAL A 249 -7.28 17.16 -6.91
N GLY A 250 -6.30 16.45 -6.34
CA GLY A 250 -5.29 17.06 -5.47
C GLY A 250 -4.54 18.21 -6.18
N GLY A 251 -4.44 19.38 -5.52
CA GLY A 251 -4.04 20.65 -6.16
C GLY A 251 -2.54 20.83 -6.43
N ALA A 252 -1.66 20.05 -5.80
CA ALA A 252 -0.22 20.07 -6.04
C ALA A 252 0.28 18.67 -6.39
N VAL A 253 0.87 18.52 -7.58
CA VAL A 253 1.48 17.26 -8.00
C VAL A 253 2.98 17.45 -8.04
N LEU A 254 3.68 16.84 -7.09
CA LEU A 254 5.14 16.91 -7.03
C LEU A 254 5.73 15.80 -7.90
N ALA A 255 6.46 16.21 -8.94
CA ALA A 255 7.06 15.32 -9.94
C ALA A 255 8.59 15.33 -9.87
N VAL A 256 9.19 14.26 -10.37
CA VAL A 256 10.65 14.16 -10.61
C VAL A 256 10.93 14.13 -12.10
N ALA A 257 12.08 14.64 -12.53
CA ALA A 257 12.51 14.51 -13.91
C ALA A 257 12.98 13.09 -14.20
N SER A 258 12.83 12.62 -15.44
CA SER A 258 13.32 11.29 -15.87
C SER A 258 14.82 11.07 -15.64
N GLY A 259 15.62 12.14 -15.69
CA GLY A 259 17.05 12.15 -15.42
C GLY A 259 17.45 12.27 -13.93
N THR A 260 16.51 12.51 -13.02
CA THR A 260 16.78 12.56 -11.58
C THR A 260 17.37 11.24 -11.10
N LYS A 261 18.41 11.28 -10.24
CA LYS A 261 18.99 10.05 -9.69
C LYS A 261 18.05 9.41 -8.68
N VAL A 262 18.04 8.08 -8.60
CA VAL A 262 17.17 7.33 -7.68
C VAL A 262 17.34 7.78 -6.23
N ILE A 263 18.58 7.95 -5.76
CA ILE A 263 18.84 8.40 -4.38
C ILE A 263 18.25 9.78 -4.09
N GLU A 264 18.27 10.68 -5.08
CA GLU A 264 17.72 12.03 -4.96
C GLU A 264 16.19 12.00 -4.99
N ALA A 265 15.58 11.16 -5.85
CA ALA A 265 14.15 10.91 -5.85
C ALA A 265 13.65 10.32 -4.52
N VAL A 266 14.42 9.42 -3.88
CA VAL A 266 14.09 8.87 -2.56
C VAL A 266 14.11 9.98 -1.49
N ARG A 267 15.11 10.85 -1.48
CA ARG A 267 15.17 12.01 -0.55
C ARG A 267 13.98 12.94 -0.76
N ALA A 268 13.69 13.26 -2.02
CA ALA A 268 12.56 14.07 -2.44
C ALA A 268 11.22 13.50 -1.94
N MET A 269 10.98 12.21 -2.23
CA MET A 269 9.80 11.48 -1.78
C MET A 269 9.65 11.51 -0.27
N ARG A 270 10.72 11.25 0.47
CA ARG A 270 10.70 11.28 1.93
C ARG A 270 10.38 12.67 2.47
N ALA A 271 11.06 13.70 1.99
CA ALA A 271 10.86 15.09 2.44
C ALA A 271 9.43 15.58 2.19
N ALA A 272 8.80 15.13 1.09
CA ALA A 272 7.41 15.41 0.77
C ALA A 272 6.41 14.38 1.35
N SER A 273 6.86 13.38 2.12
CA SER A 273 6.04 12.28 2.65
C SER A 273 5.23 11.53 1.57
N LEU A 274 5.83 11.33 0.40
CA LEU A 274 5.22 10.67 -0.76
C LEU A 274 5.70 9.22 -0.91
N ALA A 275 4.75 8.31 -1.11
CA ALA A 275 5.06 6.91 -1.45
C ALA A 275 5.24 6.66 -2.98
N ALA A 276 4.91 7.64 -3.81
CA ALA A 276 5.14 7.63 -5.26
C ALA A 276 5.09 9.04 -5.85
N VAL A 277 5.78 9.23 -6.98
CA VAL A 277 5.84 10.47 -7.75
C VAL A 277 5.65 10.19 -9.24
N PRO A 278 5.03 11.09 -10.01
CA PRO A 278 5.07 11.03 -11.46
C PRO A 278 6.46 11.41 -11.95
N VAL A 279 6.94 10.69 -12.95
CA VAL A 279 8.15 11.00 -13.69
C VAL A 279 7.74 11.74 -14.94
N VAL A 280 8.30 12.93 -15.15
CA VAL A 280 7.98 13.81 -16.28
C VAL A 280 9.21 14.03 -17.16
N ASP A 281 8.97 14.30 -18.44
CA ASP A 281 10.02 14.79 -19.33
C ASP A 281 10.51 16.15 -18.81
N ALA A 282 11.83 16.31 -18.65
CA ALA A 282 12.41 17.60 -18.26
C ALA A 282 12.29 18.58 -19.43
N ALA A 283 11.57 19.70 -19.24
CA ALA A 283 11.79 20.91 -20.04
C ALA A 283 12.96 21.70 -19.41
N PRO A 284 13.77 22.43 -20.19
CA PRO A 284 14.86 23.24 -19.64
C PRO A 284 14.27 24.25 -18.66
N ALA A 285 14.75 24.23 -17.42
CA ALA A 285 14.36 25.22 -16.43
C ALA A 285 15.03 26.56 -16.77
N ASP A 286 14.24 27.62 -16.89
CA ASP A 286 14.77 28.97 -16.68
C ASP A 286 15.22 29.10 -15.21
N ASP A 287 16.41 29.67 -15.06
CA ASP A 287 17.34 29.53 -13.95
C ASP A 287 16.98 30.36 -12.69
N ALA A 288 15.71 30.38 -12.28
CA ALA A 288 15.22 31.36 -11.29
C ALA A 288 14.84 30.81 -9.90
N ASP A 289 14.86 29.50 -9.64
CA ASP A 289 14.45 28.96 -8.33
C ASP A 289 15.56 28.18 -7.62
N ALA A 290 16.49 28.90 -7.01
CA ALA A 290 17.53 28.34 -6.14
C ALA A 290 16.99 27.54 -4.92
N ARG A 291 15.69 27.62 -4.61
CA ARG A 291 15.03 26.76 -3.60
C ARG A 291 14.55 25.42 -4.13
N ARG A 292 14.45 25.26 -5.46
CA ARG A 292 13.98 24.04 -6.15
C ARG A 292 15.06 22.95 -6.24
N ILE A 293 16.32 23.37 -6.09
CA ILE A 293 17.51 22.50 -6.10
C ILE A 293 17.59 21.61 -4.84
N LEU A 294 16.99 22.02 -3.71
CA LEU A 294 17.11 21.29 -2.44
C LEU A 294 16.25 20.02 -2.33
N LEU A 295 15.18 19.90 -3.13
CA LEU A 295 14.27 18.74 -3.08
C LEU A 295 14.14 18.00 -4.40
N GLN A 296 14.64 18.56 -5.51
CA GLN A 296 14.46 18.04 -6.88
C GLN A 296 13.00 17.72 -7.30
N LEU A 297 12.01 18.11 -6.49
CA LEU A 297 10.61 18.08 -6.85
C LEU A 297 10.25 19.35 -7.62
N GLN A 298 9.47 19.15 -8.66
CA GLN A 298 8.91 20.22 -9.47
C GLN A 298 7.38 20.10 -9.52
N ASP A 299 6.69 21.22 -9.77
CA ASP A 299 5.27 21.13 -10.14
C ASP A 299 5.16 20.30 -11.42
N GLY A 300 4.43 19.20 -11.31
CA GLY A 300 4.16 18.28 -12.40
C GLY A 300 3.03 18.76 -13.31
N ARG A 301 2.22 19.74 -12.87
CA ARG A 301 1.07 20.20 -13.66
C ARG A 301 1.49 20.77 -15.01
N GLY A 302 0.70 20.48 -16.04
CA GLY A 302 0.98 20.89 -17.42
C GLY A 302 2.17 20.17 -18.06
N LYS A 303 2.75 19.15 -17.40
CA LYS A 303 3.82 18.32 -17.98
C LYS A 303 3.27 16.98 -18.42
N ARG A 304 3.89 16.44 -19.47
CA ARG A 304 3.63 15.08 -19.89
C ARG A 304 4.27 14.11 -18.91
N VAL A 305 3.44 13.25 -18.35
CA VAL A 305 3.89 12.20 -17.45
C VAL A 305 4.27 10.97 -18.26
N VAL A 306 5.45 10.43 -17.97
CA VAL A 306 6.06 9.31 -18.71
C VAL A 306 5.83 8.01 -17.96
N GLU A 307 6.02 8.03 -16.64
CA GLU A 307 5.90 6.85 -15.80
C GLU A 307 5.69 7.21 -14.32
N THR A 308 5.51 6.20 -13.48
CA THR A 308 5.42 6.34 -12.02
C THR A 308 6.65 5.77 -11.35
N PHE A 309 7.24 6.51 -10.42
CA PHE A 309 8.29 6.02 -9.53
C PHE A 309 7.75 5.91 -8.10
N SER A 310 7.83 4.72 -7.51
CA SER A 310 7.15 4.38 -6.25
C SER A 310 7.98 3.49 -5.32
N ALA A 311 7.55 3.40 -4.06
CA ALA A 311 8.13 2.47 -3.09
C ALA A 311 8.09 0.99 -3.56
N THR A 312 7.14 0.61 -4.43
CA THR A 312 7.07 -0.73 -5.02
C THR A 312 8.19 -0.98 -6.02
N ASP A 313 8.60 0.04 -6.79
CA ASP A 313 9.74 -0.08 -7.72
C ASP A 313 11.04 -0.30 -6.95
N LEU A 314 11.18 0.39 -5.82
CA LEU A 314 12.30 0.26 -4.91
C LEU A 314 12.40 -1.15 -4.29
N ARG A 315 11.27 -1.72 -3.86
CA ARG A 315 11.19 -3.08 -3.29
C ARG A 315 11.74 -4.14 -4.26
N ASP A 316 11.57 -3.94 -5.55
CA ASP A 316 11.94 -4.91 -6.58
C ASP A 316 13.39 -4.79 -7.05
N CYS A 317 14.18 -3.93 -6.40
CA CYS A 317 15.62 -3.86 -6.59
C CYS A 317 16.32 -4.92 -5.72
N PRO A 318 17.14 -5.82 -6.30
CA PRO A 318 17.95 -6.76 -5.54
C PRO A 318 18.95 -6.03 -4.64
N VAL A 319 19.11 -6.49 -3.40
CA VAL A 319 20.05 -5.88 -2.44
C VAL A 319 21.48 -5.82 -3.01
N ALA A 320 21.90 -6.84 -3.76
CA ALA A 320 23.23 -6.89 -4.39
C ALA A 320 23.44 -5.81 -5.47
N GLU A 321 22.37 -5.37 -6.12
CA GLU A 321 22.39 -4.38 -7.21
C GLU A 321 22.10 -2.96 -6.71
N LEU A 322 21.59 -2.85 -5.48
CA LEU A 322 21.08 -1.62 -4.89
C LEU A 322 22.08 -0.46 -4.97
N GLN A 323 23.35 -0.73 -4.64
CA GLN A 323 24.39 0.29 -4.70
C GLN A 323 24.57 0.88 -6.10
N ALA A 324 24.66 0.01 -7.10
CA ALA A 324 24.84 0.43 -8.48
C ALA A 324 23.59 1.14 -9.02
N TRP A 325 22.41 0.77 -8.53
CA TRP A 325 21.13 1.27 -9.04
C TRP A 325 20.67 2.57 -8.35
N LEU A 326 21.13 2.87 -7.14
CA LEU A 326 20.81 4.13 -6.45
C LEU A 326 21.42 5.36 -7.15
N GLY A 327 22.53 5.20 -7.87
CA GLY A 327 23.24 6.28 -8.55
C GLY A 327 22.76 6.59 -9.97
N VAL A 328 21.92 5.73 -10.57
CA VAL A 328 21.43 5.93 -11.95
C VAL A 328 20.17 6.79 -12.00
N ALA A 329 19.81 7.24 -13.20
CA ALA A 329 18.57 7.96 -13.45
C ALA A 329 17.34 7.08 -13.18
N VAL A 330 16.25 7.68 -12.69
CA VAL A 330 14.98 6.98 -12.40
C VAL A 330 14.48 6.20 -13.63
N ALA A 331 14.54 6.79 -14.83
CA ALA A 331 14.12 6.11 -16.05
C ALA A 331 14.99 4.88 -16.39
N GLU A 332 16.29 4.91 -16.07
CA GLU A 332 17.18 3.75 -16.24
C GLU A 332 16.91 2.69 -15.17
N PHE A 333 16.73 3.10 -13.92
CA PHE A 333 16.36 2.23 -12.82
C PHE A 333 15.09 1.43 -13.12
N LYS A 334 14.05 2.09 -13.63
CA LYS A 334 12.78 1.47 -13.99
C LYS A 334 12.93 0.42 -15.09
N LYS A 335 13.79 0.68 -16.09
CA LYS A 335 14.16 -0.33 -17.10
C LYS A 335 14.87 -1.53 -16.47
N LYS A 336 15.84 -1.30 -15.58
CA LYS A 336 16.57 -2.35 -14.86
C LYS A 336 15.64 -3.22 -14.00
N VAL A 337 14.74 -2.61 -13.24
CA VAL A 337 13.71 -3.33 -12.46
C VAL A 337 12.80 -4.15 -13.39
N ALA A 338 12.34 -3.58 -14.50
CA ALA A 338 11.49 -4.30 -15.46
C ALA A 338 12.20 -5.50 -16.11
N MET A 339 13.50 -5.38 -16.41
CA MET A 339 14.34 -6.47 -16.92
C MET A 339 14.59 -7.54 -15.85
N TYR A 340 14.86 -7.13 -14.61
CA TYR A 340 15.03 -8.06 -13.49
C TYR A 340 13.75 -8.86 -13.23
N ARG A 341 12.59 -8.18 -13.20
CA ARG A 341 11.27 -8.82 -13.13
C ARG A 341 11.11 -9.81 -14.28
N ALA A 342 11.36 -9.41 -15.53
CA ALA A 342 11.23 -10.30 -16.68
C ALA A 342 12.17 -11.52 -16.61
N GLY A 343 13.42 -11.36 -16.14
CA GLY A 343 14.40 -12.43 -16.05
C GLY A 343 14.16 -13.42 -14.91
N VAL A 344 13.66 -12.96 -13.77
CA VAL A 344 13.33 -13.81 -12.60
C VAL A 344 11.92 -14.42 -12.72
N LEU A 345 10.99 -13.73 -13.38
CA LEU A 345 9.61 -14.15 -13.59
C LEU A 345 9.36 -14.82 -14.94
N ALA A 346 10.38 -15.04 -15.79
CA ALA A 346 10.20 -15.70 -17.08
C ALA A 346 9.54 -17.10 -17.00
N ALA A 347 9.53 -17.72 -15.82
CA ALA A 347 8.82 -18.98 -15.58
C ALA A 347 7.33 -18.82 -15.24
N ASP A 348 6.89 -17.64 -14.76
CA ASP A 348 5.54 -17.31 -14.28
C ASP A 348 5.02 -15.97 -14.86
N ALA A 349 5.47 -15.59 -16.06
CA ALA A 349 5.10 -14.30 -16.67
C ALA A 349 3.65 -14.32 -17.16
N ASP A 350 2.71 -14.18 -16.21
CA ASP A 350 1.30 -13.93 -16.48
C ASP A 350 1.11 -12.54 -17.09
N GLU A 351 -0.02 -12.35 -17.80
CA GLU A 351 -0.50 -11.07 -18.37
C GLU A 351 -0.43 -9.88 -17.38
N ASP A 352 -0.42 -10.17 -16.06
CA ASP A 352 -0.32 -9.21 -14.97
C ASP A 352 0.98 -8.36 -14.98
N GLU A 353 2.11 -8.88 -15.47
CA GLU A 353 3.37 -8.10 -15.50
C GLU A 353 3.39 -7.06 -16.63
N GLU A 354 2.76 -7.35 -17.76
CA GLU A 354 2.66 -6.40 -18.88
C GLU A 354 1.70 -5.25 -18.51
N ARG A 355 0.58 -5.56 -17.84
CA ARG A 355 -0.33 -4.55 -17.27
C ARG A 355 0.38 -3.64 -16.25
N ARG A 356 1.32 -4.13 -15.45
CA ARG A 356 2.09 -3.30 -14.49
C ARG A 356 3.02 -2.27 -15.15
N ARG A 357 3.33 -2.41 -16.44
CA ARG A 357 4.21 -1.47 -17.17
C ARG A 357 3.44 -0.28 -17.76
N GLU A 358 2.13 -0.40 -17.91
CA GLU A 358 1.32 0.66 -18.47
C GLU A 358 1.18 1.82 -17.50
N MET A 359 1.32 3.02 -18.06
CA MET A 359 1.12 4.25 -17.31
C MET A 359 -0.36 4.40 -16.96
N VAL A 360 -0.67 4.35 -15.66
CA VAL A 360 -2.06 4.37 -15.19
C VAL A 360 -2.53 5.80 -14.99
N THR A 361 -3.36 6.28 -15.92
CA THR A 361 -3.96 7.62 -15.90
C THR A 361 -5.49 7.55 -15.97
N CYS A 362 -6.13 8.64 -15.56
CA CYS A 362 -7.56 8.88 -15.77
C CYS A 362 -7.80 10.34 -16.18
N SER A 363 -8.98 10.64 -16.73
CA SER A 363 -9.38 12.03 -16.97
C SER A 363 -10.20 12.55 -15.78
N PRO A 364 -10.40 13.87 -15.65
CA PRO A 364 -11.32 14.43 -14.66
C PRO A 364 -12.75 13.88 -14.78
N GLU A 365 -13.15 13.46 -15.98
CA GLU A 365 -14.49 12.93 -16.27
C GLU A 365 -14.58 11.40 -16.11
N SER A 366 -13.45 10.71 -15.96
CA SER A 366 -13.46 9.28 -15.63
C SER A 366 -14.31 9.02 -14.40
N THR A 367 -15.01 7.90 -14.39
CA THR A 367 -15.86 7.53 -13.25
C THR A 367 -15.04 6.96 -12.10
N LEU A 368 -15.58 6.99 -10.89
CA LEU A 368 -14.97 6.33 -9.73
C LEU A 368 -14.82 4.81 -9.96
N GLY A 369 -15.79 4.17 -10.61
CA GLY A 369 -15.73 2.77 -11.00
C GLY A 369 -14.55 2.48 -11.93
N GLU A 370 -14.34 3.30 -12.96
CA GLU A 370 -13.18 3.20 -13.85
C GLU A 370 -11.86 3.40 -13.12
N ALA A 371 -11.80 4.36 -12.19
CA ALA A 371 -10.60 4.61 -11.39
C ALA A 371 -10.28 3.41 -10.48
N ILE A 372 -11.28 2.82 -9.82
CA ILE A 372 -11.13 1.60 -9.01
C ILE A 372 -10.66 0.44 -9.90
N GLU A 373 -11.29 0.22 -11.05
CA GLU A 373 -10.91 -0.85 -11.97
C GLU A 373 -9.44 -0.73 -12.37
N LYS A 374 -9.03 0.44 -12.85
CA LYS A 374 -7.64 0.72 -13.24
C LYS A 374 -6.67 0.55 -12.06
N ALA A 375 -7.00 1.08 -10.88
CA ALA A 375 -6.15 0.93 -9.70
C ALA A 375 -5.90 -0.55 -9.36
N VAL A 376 -6.96 -1.35 -9.38
CA VAL A 376 -6.89 -2.77 -9.03
C VAL A 376 -6.20 -3.58 -10.13
N ALA A 377 -6.57 -3.39 -11.40
CA ALA A 377 -6.02 -4.12 -12.53
C ALA A 377 -4.51 -3.90 -12.71
N HIS A 378 -4.02 -2.70 -12.42
CA HIS A 378 -2.60 -2.37 -12.54
C HIS A 378 -1.85 -2.41 -11.19
N HIS A 379 -2.54 -2.76 -10.10
CA HIS A 379 -1.99 -2.79 -8.74
C HIS A 379 -1.34 -1.47 -8.29
N VAL A 380 -1.96 -0.34 -8.63
CA VAL A 380 -1.48 1.00 -8.27
C VAL A 380 -2.35 1.63 -7.19
N HIS A 381 -1.73 2.38 -6.28
CA HIS A 381 -2.42 3.03 -5.16
C HIS A 381 -2.98 4.42 -5.50
N ARG A 382 -2.70 4.91 -6.71
CA ARG A 382 -3.10 6.23 -7.20
C ARG A 382 -3.11 6.24 -8.72
N LEU A 383 -3.93 7.11 -9.29
CA LEU A 383 -3.95 7.41 -10.71
C LEU A 383 -3.57 8.87 -10.93
N TRP A 384 -2.81 9.11 -11.99
CA TRP A 384 -2.50 10.46 -12.43
C TRP A 384 -3.65 10.99 -13.28
N VAL A 385 -4.20 12.13 -12.89
CA VAL A 385 -5.28 12.79 -13.62
C VAL A 385 -4.64 13.61 -14.73
N VAL A 386 -5.03 13.37 -15.97
CA VAL A 386 -4.53 14.09 -17.16
C VAL A 386 -5.66 14.82 -17.87
N ASP A 387 -5.36 15.94 -18.51
CA ASP A 387 -6.30 16.69 -19.37
C ASP A 387 -6.47 16.03 -20.75
N GLU A 388 -7.22 16.71 -21.63
CA GLU A 388 -7.50 16.23 -22.99
C GLU A 388 -6.24 16.14 -23.86
N GLU A 389 -5.23 16.98 -23.55
CA GLU A 389 -3.91 16.99 -24.18
C GLU A 389 -2.94 15.94 -23.60
N GLY A 390 -3.38 15.18 -22.58
CA GLY A 390 -2.55 14.17 -21.91
C GLY A 390 -1.51 14.76 -20.96
N LEU A 391 -1.65 16.03 -20.57
CA LEU A 391 -0.81 16.70 -19.60
C LEU A 391 -1.36 16.48 -18.19
N LEU A 392 -0.46 16.42 -17.22
CA LEU A 392 -0.81 16.16 -15.83
C LEU A 392 -1.64 17.31 -15.26
N ALA A 393 -2.85 17.01 -14.82
CA ALA A 393 -3.77 17.93 -14.16
C ALA A 393 -3.82 17.70 -12.64
N GLY A 394 -3.55 16.47 -12.18
CA GLY A 394 -3.66 16.15 -10.76
C GLY A 394 -3.37 14.68 -10.40
N VAL A 395 -3.81 14.29 -9.22
CA VAL A 395 -3.71 12.91 -8.71
C VAL A 395 -4.98 12.55 -7.94
N VAL A 396 -5.41 11.29 -8.06
CA VAL A 396 -6.44 10.68 -7.23
C VAL A 396 -5.87 9.42 -6.58
N SER A 397 -5.95 9.32 -5.25
CA SER A 397 -5.45 8.15 -4.51
C SER A 397 -6.58 7.23 -4.08
N LEU A 398 -6.26 5.98 -3.70
CA LEU A 398 -7.23 5.10 -3.06
C LEU A 398 -7.81 5.70 -1.77
N THR A 399 -7.04 6.50 -1.02
CA THR A 399 -7.56 7.23 0.14
C THR A 399 -8.73 8.14 -0.25
N ASP A 400 -8.59 8.90 -1.34
CA ASP A 400 -9.61 9.83 -1.82
C ASP A 400 -10.86 9.09 -2.31
N VAL A 401 -10.66 8.01 -3.07
CA VAL A 401 -11.75 7.16 -3.55
C VAL A 401 -12.52 6.54 -2.39
N LEU A 402 -11.82 5.93 -1.43
CA LEU A 402 -12.45 5.30 -0.26
C LEU A 402 -13.20 6.32 0.61
N ARG A 403 -12.67 7.55 0.74
CA ARG A 403 -13.35 8.65 1.44
C ARG A 403 -14.70 8.96 0.78
N VAL A 404 -14.72 9.18 -0.54
CA VAL A 404 -15.94 9.56 -1.25
C VAL A 404 -16.97 8.44 -1.27
N VAL A 405 -16.54 7.20 -1.51
CA VAL A 405 -17.45 6.03 -1.47
C VAL A 405 -18.06 5.90 -0.07
N ARG A 406 -17.26 6.06 0.99
CA ARG A 406 -17.75 5.99 2.37
C ARG A 406 -18.72 7.11 2.70
N GLU A 407 -18.40 8.36 2.37
CA GLU A 407 -19.25 9.52 2.62
C GLU A 407 -20.60 9.37 1.91
N ALA A 408 -20.58 8.90 0.67
CA ALA A 408 -21.80 8.67 -0.10
C ALA A 408 -22.65 7.53 0.51
N ALA A 409 -22.02 6.43 0.95
CA ALA A 409 -22.72 5.36 1.66
C ALA A 409 -23.43 5.88 2.93
N ILE A 410 -22.77 6.73 3.72
CA ILE A 410 -23.36 7.30 4.94
C ILE A 410 -24.46 8.33 4.60
N GLY A 411 -24.30 9.07 3.50
CA GLY A 411 -25.29 10.05 3.03
C GLY A 411 -26.61 9.41 2.62
N GLU A 412 -26.58 8.35 1.82
CA GLU A 412 -27.78 7.60 1.40
C GLU A 412 -28.61 7.13 2.61
N ASP A 413 -27.94 6.62 3.65
CA ASP A 413 -28.62 6.13 4.86
C ASP A 413 -29.31 7.25 5.66
N ARG A 414 -28.73 8.45 5.68
CA ARG A 414 -29.36 9.61 6.33
C ARG A 414 -30.58 10.09 5.57
N GLU A 415 -30.49 10.20 4.24
CA GLU A 415 -31.63 10.59 3.42
C GLU A 415 -32.78 9.58 3.53
N LEU A 416 -32.49 8.28 3.55
CA LEU A 416 -33.49 7.24 3.81
C LEU A 416 -34.10 7.38 5.21
N HIS A 417 -33.30 7.61 6.25
CA HIS A 417 -33.82 7.79 7.60
C HIS A 417 -34.74 9.03 7.69
N ASP A 418 -34.35 10.16 7.09
CA ASP A 418 -35.13 11.39 7.08
C ASP A 418 -36.45 11.27 6.28
N ILE A 419 -36.50 10.38 5.27
CA ILE A 419 -37.74 10.09 4.52
C ILE A 419 -38.70 9.20 5.33
N LEU A 420 -38.17 8.35 6.23
CA LEU A 420 -38.93 7.36 6.98
C LEU A 420 -39.36 7.83 8.39
N SER A 421 -38.71 8.86 8.93
CA SER A 421 -39.06 9.56 10.18
C SER A 421 -40.03 10.71 9.94
#